data_AF-A0A8B8EVN0-F1
#
_entry.id   AF-A0A8B8EVN0-F1
#
_cell.length_a   1.000
_cell.length_b   1.000
_cell.length_c   1.000
_cell.angle_alpha   90.00
_cell.angle_beta   90.00
_cell.angle_gamma   90.00
#
_symmetry.space_group_name_H-M   'P 1'
#
loop_
_entity.id
_entity.type
_entity.pdbx_description
1 polymer ?
#
loop_
_entity_poly.entity_id
_entity_poly.type
_entity_poly.pdbx_seq_one_letter_code
_entity_poly.pdbx_strand_id
1 'polypeptide(L)'
;MVERKALPLVIMTGFWGVVGIVLPIIVHFLMRGSPNKGIVQLMLMMTAACCYLFWLCAFLFQLNPLLGPQLDSSLIAFIQAEWENNPVEPQ
;
A
#
# COMPACT_ATOMS: atom_id res chain seq x y z
N MET A 1 -4.97 5.42 -18.39
CA MET A 1 -4.01 5.64 -17.28
C MET A 1 -4.68 5.61 -15.91
N VAL A 2 -5.86 6.22 -15.74
CA VAL A 2 -6.62 6.22 -14.47
C VAL A 2 -6.97 4.80 -13.99
N GLU A 3 -7.39 3.89 -14.88
CA GLU A 3 -7.71 2.50 -14.51
C GLU A 3 -6.55 1.74 -13.84
N ARG A 4 -5.31 1.89 -14.34
CA ARG A 4 -4.14 1.21 -13.76
C ARG A 4 -3.79 1.73 -12.37
N LYS A 5 -4.07 3.01 -12.09
CA LYS A 5 -3.82 3.64 -10.78
C LYS A 5 -4.96 3.39 -9.79
N ALA A 6 -6.18 3.17 -10.27
CA ALA A 6 -7.32 2.81 -9.45
C ALA A 6 -7.25 1.38 -8.90
N LEU A 7 -6.61 0.47 -9.63
CA LEU A 7 -6.47 -0.93 -9.21
C LEU A 7 -5.85 -1.10 -7.79
N PRO A 8 -4.66 -0.54 -7.48
CA PRO A 8 -4.09 -0.66 -6.14
C PRO A 8 -4.94 0.03 -5.07
N LEU A 9 -5.61 1.14 -5.39
CA LEU A 9 -6.56 1.81 -4.49
C LEU A 9 -7.71 0.87 -4.12
N VAL A 10 -8.41 0.31 -5.11
CA VAL A 10 -9.57 -0.57 -4.85
C VAL A 10 -9.17 -1.80 -4.03
N ILE A 11 -8.03 -2.42 -4.36
CA ILE A 11 -7.55 -3.61 -3.65
C ILE A 11 -7.21 -3.28 -2.20
N MET A 12 -6.46 -2.20 -1.96
CA MET A 12 -6.02 -1.84 -0.61
C MET A 12 -7.15 -1.30 0.26
N THR A 13 -8.06 -0.51 -0.31
CA THR A 13 -9.28 -0.07 0.40
C THR A 13 -10.17 -1.26 0.74
N GLY A 14 -10.32 -2.23 -0.17
CA GLY A 14 -11.07 -3.46 0.09
C GLY A 14 -10.42 -4.30 1.20
N PHE A 15 -9.11 -4.54 1.11
CA PHE A 15 -8.36 -5.30 2.11
C PHE A 15 -8.48 -4.69 3.51
N TRP A 16 -8.18 -3.40 3.66
CA TRP A 16 -8.25 -2.74 4.96
C TRP A 16 -9.68 -2.51 5.44
N GLY A 17 -10.65 -2.36 4.53
CA GLY A 17 -12.07 -2.36 4.84
C GLY A 17 -12.52 -3.69 5.44
N VAL A 18 -12.08 -4.82 4.90
CA VAL A 18 -12.34 -6.15 5.49
C VAL A 18 -11.73 -6.24 6.90
N VAL A 19 -10.47 -5.81 7.08
CA VAL A 19 -9.80 -5.87 8.39
C VAL A 19 -10.46 -4.94 9.42
N GLY A 20 -10.85 -3.73 9.02
CA GLY A 20 -11.39 -2.70 9.92
C GLY A 20 -12.91 -2.78 10.15
N ILE A 21 -13.66 -3.51 9.32
CA ILE A 21 -15.12 -3.58 9.42
C ILE A 21 -15.58 -5.04 9.54
N VAL A 22 -15.22 -5.89 8.58
CA VAL A 22 -15.73 -7.28 8.54
C VAL A 22 -15.17 -8.11 9.70
N LEU A 23 -13.86 -8.02 9.99
CA LEU A 23 -13.27 -8.77 11.10
C LEU A 23 -13.83 -8.35 12.48
N PRO A 24 -13.98 -7.06 12.84
CA PRO A 24 -14.64 -6.67 14.09
C PRO A 24 -16.07 -7.18 14.23
N ILE A 25 -16.84 -7.22 13.13
CA ILE A 25 -18.19 -7.81 13.12
C ILE A 25 -18.11 -9.32 13.40
N ILE A 26 -17.21 -10.05 12.74
CA ILE A 26 -17.00 -11.49 13.00
C ILE A 26 -16.59 -11.72 14.45
N VAL A 27 -15.64 -10.95 14.97
CA VAL A 27 -15.19 -11.00 16.38
C VAL A 27 -16.36 -10.73 17.33
N HIS A 28 -17.28 -9.84 16.97
CA HIS A 28 -18.47 -9.55 17.79
C HIS A 28 -19.28 -10.82 18.08
N PHE A 29 -19.50 -11.64 17.05
CA PHE A 29 -20.29 -12.86 17.11
C PHE A 29 -19.49 -14.04 17.71
N LEU A 30 -18.23 -14.23 17.30
CA LEU A 30 -17.41 -15.35 17.77
C LEU A 30 -16.99 -15.20 19.24
N MET A 31 -16.73 -13.98 19.72
CA MET A 31 -16.26 -13.73 21.09
C MET A 31 -17.37 -13.24 22.03
N ARG A 32 -18.63 -13.65 21.83
CA ARG A 32 -19.79 -13.11 22.56
C ARG A 32 -19.67 -13.17 24.09
N GLY A 33 -18.93 -14.15 24.63
CA GLY A 33 -18.70 -14.30 26.08
C GLY A 33 -17.36 -13.79 26.61
N SER A 34 -16.49 -13.23 25.76
CA SER A 34 -15.16 -12.78 26.21
C SER A 34 -15.20 -11.37 26.81
N PRO A 35 -14.62 -11.13 28.00
CA PRO A 35 -14.53 -9.79 28.58
C PRO A 35 -13.63 -8.84 27.76
N ASN A 36 -12.71 -9.38 26.95
CA ASN A 36 -11.71 -8.60 26.21
C ASN A 36 -12.12 -8.28 24.76
N LYS A 37 -13.35 -8.61 24.36
CA LYS A 37 -13.83 -8.46 22.98
C LYS A 37 -13.69 -7.03 22.44
N GLY A 38 -14.04 -6.04 23.25
CA GLY A 38 -13.96 -4.63 22.85
C GLY A 38 -12.53 -4.19 22.53
N ILE A 39 -11.55 -4.67 23.29
CA ILE A 39 -10.13 -4.36 23.06
C ILE A 39 -9.68 -4.93 21.71
N VAL A 40 -10.01 -6.19 21.43
CA VAL A 40 -9.66 -6.82 20.14
C VAL A 40 -10.29 -6.07 18.96
N GLN A 41 -11.56 -5.66 19.08
CA GLN A 41 -12.24 -4.88 18.05
C GLN A 41 -11.57 -3.52 17.83
N LEU A 42 -11.22 -2.82 18.91
CA LEU A 42 -10.52 -1.55 18.85
C LEU A 42 -9.13 -1.69 18.23
N MET A 43 -8.37 -2.72 18.58
CA MET A 43 -7.06 -3.00 17.99
C MET A 43 -7.18 -3.22 16.48
N LEU A 44 -8.12 -4.04 16.03
CA LEU A 44 -8.35 -4.28 14.59
C LEU A 44 -8.73 -3.00 13.84
N MET A 45 -9.68 -2.22 14.38
CA MET A 45 -10.11 -0.97 13.76
C MET A 45 -9.00 0.08 13.72
N MET A 46 -8.27 0.28 14.82
CA MET A 46 -7.18 1.25 14.89
C MET A 46 -6.00 0.87 13.99
N THR A 47 -5.63 -0.41 13.96
CA THR A 47 -4.59 -0.90 13.05
C THR A 47 -5.01 -0.71 11.60
N ALA A 48 -6.25 -1.05 11.25
CA ALA A 48 -6.74 -0.86 9.88
C ALA A 48 -6.71 0.61 9.48
N ALA A 49 -7.15 1.51 10.36
CA ALA A 49 -7.14 2.94 10.10
C ALA A 49 -5.71 3.48 9.92
N CYS A 50 -4.78 3.17 10.83
CA CYS A 50 -3.43 3.72 10.76
C CYS A 50 -2.64 3.18 9.57
N CYS A 51 -2.72 1.87 9.30
CA CYS A 51 -2.00 1.25 8.19
C CYS A 51 -2.56 1.68 6.84
N TYR A 52 -3.89 1.79 6.72
CA TYR A 52 -4.51 2.30 5.50
C TYR A 52 -4.14 3.77 5.24
N LEU A 53 -4.21 4.63 6.25
CA LEU A 53 -3.84 6.04 6.10
C LEU A 53 -2.36 6.21 5.76
N PHE A 54 -1.48 5.48 6.43
CA PHE A 54 -0.04 5.50 6.12
C PHE A 54 0.21 5.12 4.65
N TRP A 55 -0.38 4.01 4.21
CA TRP A 55 -0.27 3.56 2.83
C TRP A 55 -0.87 4.57 1.84
N LEU A 56 -2.07 5.08 2.13
CA LEU A 56 -2.79 6.01 1.25
C LEU A 56 -2.00 7.31 1.05
N CYS A 57 -1.44 7.86 2.12
CA CYS A 57 -0.59 9.06 2.04
C CYS A 57 0.63 8.83 1.15
N ALA A 58 1.34 7.71 1.35
CA ALA A 58 2.50 7.36 0.52
C ALA A 58 2.11 7.17 -0.96
N PHE A 59 0.97 6.53 -1.21
CA PHE A 59 0.45 6.33 -2.56
C PHE A 59 0.07 7.65 -3.25
N LEU A 60 -0.67 8.53 -2.56
CA LEU A 60 -1.11 9.81 -3.11
C LEU A 60 0.05 10.74 -3.45
N PHE A 61 1.12 10.71 -2.64
CA PHE A 61 2.32 11.51 -2.89
C PHE A 61 2.99 11.18 -4.24
N GLN A 62 2.82 9.96 -4.75
CA GLN A 62 3.41 9.49 -6.00
C GLN A 62 2.51 9.67 -7.23
N LEU A 63 1.27 10.15 -7.08
CA LEU A 63 0.34 10.25 -8.22
C LEU A 63 0.67 11.42 -9.17
N ASN A 64 1.16 12.53 -8.64
CA ASN A 64 1.59 13.71 -9.42
C ASN A 64 2.96 14.17 -8.93
N PRO A 65 4.03 13.41 -9.21
CA PRO A 65 5.36 13.72 -8.70
C PRO A 65 5.88 15.01 -9.34
N LEU A 66 6.34 15.95 -8.53
CA LEU A 66 6.96 17.20 -8.98
C LEU A 66 8.48 17.07 -9.14
N LEU A 67 9.07 16.07 -8.50
CA LEU A 67 10.52 15.83 -8.48
C LEU A 67 10.79 14.40 -8.94
N GLY A 68 11.72 14.27 -9.88
CA GLY A 68 12.28 12.99 -10.31
C GLY A 68 13.60 12.69 -9.58
N PRO A 69 14.03 11.42 -9.55
CA PRO A 69 15.32 11.05 -8.99
C PRO A 69 16.47 11.61 -9.84
N GLN A 70 17.56 12.04 -9.20
CA GLN A 70 18.78 12.53 -9.87
C GLN A 70 19.84 11.44 -9.82
N LEU A 71 20.25 10.92 -10.98
CA LEU A 71 21.21 9.83 -11.10
C LEU A 71 22.37 10.23 -12.02
N ASP A 72 23.54 9.63 -11.76
CA ASP A 72 24.70 9.74 -12.64
C ASP A 72 24.47 8.99 -13.97
N SER A 73 25.05 9.48 -15.05
CA SER A 73 24.88 8.90 -16.40
C SER A 73 25.34 7.45 -16.48
N SER A 74 26.39 7.07 -15.75
CA SER A 74 26.86 5.68 -15.71
C SER A 74 25.83 4.75 -15.07
N LEU A 75 25.18 5.20 -13.99
CA LEU A 75 24.14 4.45 -13.30
C LEU A 75 22.86 4.36 -14.15
N ILE A 76 22.52 5.42 -14.90
CA ILE A 76 21.40 5.40 -15.84
C ILE A 76 21.62 4.34 -16.92
N ALA A 77 22.81 4.29 -17.53
CA ALA A 77 23.15 3.29 -18.53
C ALA A 77 23.07 1.86 -17.97
N PHE A 78 23.52 1.65 -16.73
CA PHE A 78 23.44 0.36 -16.06
C PHE A 78 21.98 -0.07 -15.79
N ILE A 79 21.14 0.83 -15.27
CA ILE A 79 19.71 0.53 -15.03
C ILE A 79 19.00 0.21 -16.35
N GLN A 80 19.31 0.96 -17.41
CA GLN A 80 18.72 0.73 -18.72
C GLN A 80 19.08 -0.66 -19.26
N ALA A 81 20.32 -1.10 -19.09
CA ALA A 81 20.74 -2.42 -19.51
C ALA A 81 20.01 -3.53 -18.75
N GLU A 82 19.88 -3.40 -17.44
CA GLU A 82 19.22 -4.40 -16.60
C GLU A 82 17.71 -4.48 -16.84
N TRP A 83 17.05 -3.34 -17.05
CA TRP A 83 15.58 -3.28 -17.11
C TRP A 83 15.04 -3.37 -18.54
N GLU A 84 15.81 -2.93 -19.54
CA GLU A 84 15.41 -2.93 -20.96
C GLU A 84 16.14 -3.99 -21.80
N ASN A 85 17.01 -4.81 -21.19
CA ASN A 85 17.89 -5.76 -21.88
C ASN A 85 18.73 -5.12 -22.99
N ASN A 86 19.08 -3.84 -22.84
CA ASN A 86 19.88 -3.13 -23.82
C ASN A 86 21.38 -3.28 -23.47
N PRO A 87 22.22 -3.93 -24.29
CA PRO A 87 23.61 -4.15 -23.92
C PRO A 87 24.34 -2.81 -23.73
N VAL A 88 25.09 -2.68 -22.63
CA VAL A 88 25.93 -1.52 -22.36
C VAL A 88 27.06 -1.50 -23.39
N GLU A 89 27.00 -0.56 -24.34
CA GLU A 89 28.16 -0.27 -25.17
C GLU A 89 29.18 0.51 -24.31
N PRO A 90 30.42 0.03 -24.19
CA PRO A 90 31.46 0.77 -23.49
C PRO A 90 31.70 2.10 -24.21
N GLN A 91 31.59 3.21 -23.46
CA GLN A 91 32.02 4.55 -23.88
C GLN A 91 33.53 4.69 -23.73
#